data_AF-A0A1H9WWD4-F1
#
_entry.id   AF-A0A1H9WWD4-F1
#
_cell.length_a   1.000
_cell.length_b   1.000
_cell.length_c   1.000
_cell.angle_alpha   90.00
_cell.angle_beta   90.00
_cell.angle_gamma   90.00
#
_symmetry.space_group_name_H-M   'P 1'
#
loop_
_entity.id
_entity.type
_entity.pdbx_description
1 polymer ?
#
loop_
_entity_poly.entity_id
_entity_poly.type
_entity_poly.pdbx_seq_one_letter_code
_entity_poly.pdbx_strand_id
1 'polypeptide(L)'
;MFGHHVAVLQADDKQKLDIDGREILNDQYVSIDQLEVVGGTPVAIGTTSAGGNACEGAPFIISFPPNANPRIDGPLETCFVVRVEKSADMLTFSTAAAPNQPSEKWTWTPAEGLKAVQGDAFVADTEKGWTQLRERTVSHPSELLDYAEIGSEIARMAGSDRELVNDILMGVGSGEFKGDYFVGTTCSHHMCGDQEGLLVANVPNKKVYLAWRPSGQKIKVNPAVTAWPEKAKAEIREWAAKWK
;
A
#
# COMPACT_ATOMS: atom_id res chain seq x y z
N MET A 1 -16.99 23.69 -16.14
CA MET A 1 -17.19 23.68 -14.68
C MET A 1 -16.90 25.08 -14.14
N PHE A 2 -17.77 25.64 -13.29
CA PHE A 2 -17.53 26.93 -12.62
C PHE A 2 -17.12 28.10 -13.53
N GLY A 3 -17.72 28.21 -14.71
CA GLY A 3 -17.41 29.27 -15.69
C GLY A 3 -16.27 28.94 -16.67
N HIS A 4 -15.60 27.80 -16.49
CA HIS A 4 -14.50 27.32 -17.35
C HIS A 4 -14.92 26.12 -18.21
N HIS A 5 -14.32 25.97 -19.38
CA HIS A 5 -14.45 24.73 -20.16
C HIS A 5 -13.45 23.71 -19.63
N VAL A 6 -13.93 22.57 -19.14
CA VAL A 6 -13.09 21.48 -18.64
C VAL A 6 -13.55 20.22 -19.33
N ALA A 7 -12.63 19.55 -20.03
CA ALA A 7 -12.93 18.35 -20.78
C ALA A 7 -11.82 17.31 -20.62
N VAL A 8 -12.21 16.05 -20.47
CA VAL A 8 -11.31 14.92 -20.67
C VAL A 8 -11.56 14.42 -22.10
N LEU A 9 -10.54 14.50 -22.94
CA LEU A 9 -10.60 14.17 -24.36
C LEU A 9 -9.82 12.88 -24.62
N GLN A 10 -10.42 11.95 -25.37
CA GLN A 10 -9.72 10.77 -25.87
C GLN A 10 -8.86 11.16 -27.08
N ALA A 11 -7.58 10.80 -27.06
CA ALA A 11 -6.64 10.99 -28.16
C ALA A 11 -5.78 9.73 -28.32
N ASP A 12 -6.07 8.94 -29.35
CA ASP A 12 -5.47 7.62 -29.57
C ASP A 12 -5.62 6.71 -28.33
N ASP A 13 -4.50 6.20 -27.81
CA ASP A 13 -4.38 5.37 -26.60
C ASP A 13 -4.25 6.19 -25.30
N LYS A 14 -4.44 7.51 -25.36
CA LYS A 14 -4.31 8.43 -24.23
C LYS A 14 -5.57 9.26 -24.00
N GLN A 15 -5.63 9.83 -22.80
CA GLN A 15 -6.62 10.77 -22.33
C GLN A 15 -5.95 12.08 -21.94
N LYS A 16 -6.60 13.18 -22.31
CA LYS A 16 -6.08 14.53 -22.14
C LYS A 16 -7.03 15.35 -21.29
N LEU A 17 -6.52 16.00 -20.25
CA LEU A 17 -7.27 17.02 -19.54
C LEU A 17 -7.06 18.36 -20.24
N ASP A 18 -8.14 18.94 -20.77
CA ASP A 18 -8.16 20.28 -21.33
C ASP A 18 -8.90 21.25 -20.41
N ILE A 19 -8.31 22.42 -20.17
CA ILE A 19 -8.94 23.54 -19.45
C ILE A 19 -8.82 24.81 -20.28
N ASP A 20 -9.96 25.33 -20.71
CA ASP A 20 -10.09 26.53 -21.55
C ASP A 20 -9.23 26.45 -22.83
N GLY A 21 -9.17 25.29 -23.47
CA GLY A 21 -8.42 25.05 -24.71
C GLY A 21 -6.92 24.83 -24.49
N ARG A 22 -6.49 24.58 -23.26
CA ARG A 22 -5.10 24.25 -22.91
C ARG A 22 -5.02 22.82 -22.40
N GLU A 23 -4.15 22.01 -23.01
CA GLU A 23 -3.79 20.69 -22.50
C GLU A 23 -3.01 20.85 -21.19
N ILE A 24 -3.53 20.23 -20.12
CA ILE A 24 -2.99 20.30 -18.76
C ILE A 24 -2.34 18.96 -18.37
N LEU A 25 -3.01 17.83 -18.67
CA LEU A 25 -2.51 16.48 -18.42
C LEU A 25 -2.69 15.61 -19.67
N ASN A 26 -1.84 14.59 -19.83
CA ASN A 26 -1.85 13.69 -20.98
C ASN A 26 -1.27 12.32 -20.60
N ASP A 27 -2.15 11.37 -20.31
CA ASP A 27 -1.81 10.07 -19.73
C ASP A 27 -2.74 8.98 -20.28
N GLN A 28 -2.46 7.69 -20.01
CA GLN A 28 -3.34 6.61 -20.50
C GLN A 28 -4.74 6.67 -19.88
N TYR A 29 -4.83 7.16 -18.65
CA TYR A 29 -6.08 7.35 -17.93
C TYR A 29 -6.09 8.71 -17.23
N VAL A 30 -7.21 9.43 -17.37
CA VAL A 30 -7.50 10.68 -16.69
C VAL A 30 -8.99 10.69 -16.36
N SER A 31 -9.34 10.90 -15.10
CA SER A 31 -10.72 11.00 -14.64
C SER A 31 -10.90 12.19 -13.71
N ILE A 32 -12.12 12.75 -13.71
CA ILE A 32 -12.58 13.67 -12.67
C ILE A 32 -13.54 12.88 -11.79
N ASP A 33 -13.14 12.65 -10.55
CA ASP A 33 -13.80 11.70 -9.67
C ASP A 33 -14.79 12.40 -8.75
N GLN A 34 -14.45 13.61 -8.29
CA GLN A 34 -15.22 14.35 -7.29
C GLN A 34 -15.22 15.85 -7.57
N LEU A 35 -16.31 16.52 -7.20
CA LEU A 35 -16.42 17.98 -7.18
C LEU A 35 -16.74 18.43 -5.76
N GLU A 36 -15.96 19.36 -5.24
CA GLU A 36 -16.06 19.83 -3.87
C GLU A 36 -15.99 21.36 -3.77
N VAL A 37 -16.33 21.89 -2.60
CA VAL A 37 -16.08 23.30 -2.24
C VAL A 37 -15.28 23.31 -0.95
N VAL A 38 -14.14 24.00 -0.97
CA VAL A 38 -13.16 24.04 0.12
C VAL A 38 -12.73 25.49 0.33
N GLY A 39 -12.92 26.05 1.53
CA GLY A 39 -12.65 27.45 1.82
C GLY A 39 -13.39 28.41 0.87
N GLY A 40 -14.61 28.03 0.45
CA GLY A 40 -15.41 28.77 -0.54
C GLY A 40 -14.92 28.67 -1.99
N THR A 41 -13.83 27.93 -2.25
CA THR A 41 -13.29 27.71 -3.60
C THR A 41 -13.81 26.38 -4.16
N PRO A 42 -14.48 26.37 -5.32
CA PRO A 42 -14.82 25.13 -5.99
C PRO A 42 -13.56 24.39 -6.46
N VAL A 43 -13.56 23.07 -6.31
CA VAL A 43 -12.47 22.19 -6.72
C VAL A 43 -13.00 20.95 -7.40
N ALA A 44 -12.24 20.42 -8.36
CA ALA A 44 -12.40 19.09 -8.91
C ALA A 44 -11.20 18.23 -8.48
N ILE A 45 -11.46 17.03 -8.00
CA ILE A 45 -10.42 16.05 -7.65
C ILE A 45 -10.50 14.96 -8.69
N GLY A 46 -9.38 14.65 -9.30
CA GLY A 46 -9.28 13.66 -10.35
C GLY A 46 -8.11 12.72 -10.11
N THR A 47 -8.07 11.67 -10.92
CA THR A 47 -7.03 10.64 -10.89
C THR A 47 -6.44 10.52 -12.28
N THR A 48 -5.12 10.39 -12.36
CA THR A 48 -4.42 10.09 -13.61
C THR A 48 -3.47 8.92 -13.46
N SER A 49 -3.28 8.14 -14.53
CA SER A 49 -2.36 7.02 -14.55
C SER A 49 -1.71 6.87 -15.92
N ALA A 50 -0.40 6.63 -15.91
CA ALA A 50 0.37 6.25 -17.09
C ALA A 50 -0.02 4.85 -17.61
N GLY A 51 -0.86 4.11 -16.88
CA GLY A 51 -1.34 2.76 -17.20
C GLY A 51 -0.40 1.64 -16.74
N GLY A 52 -0.80 0.40 -17.01
CA GLY A 52 -0.19 -0.80 -16.42
C GLY A 52 -0.76 -1.16 -15.05
N ASN A 53 -0.17 -2.15 -14.38
CA ASN A 53 -0.59 -2.65 -13.07
C ASN A 53 0.50 -2.46 -11.98
N ALA A 54 1.49 -1.60 -12.24
CA ALA A 54 2.64 -1.41 -11.37
C ALA A 54 2.39 -0.38 -10.26
N CYS A 55 1.57 0.64 -10.53
CA CYS A 55 1.28 1.73 -9.61
C CYS A 55 -0.20 2.08 -9.68
N GLU A 56 -0.73 2.54 -8.54
CA GLU A 56 -2.06 3.12 -8.47
C GLU A 56 -2.13 4.47 -9.19
N GLY A 57 -3.35 4.89 -9.53
CA GLY A 57 -3.58 6.21 -10.13
C GLY A 57 -3.23 7.34 -9.16
N ALA A 58 -2.53 8.36 -9.65
CA ALA A 58 -2.11 9.52 -8.90
C ALA A 58 -3.22 10.59 -8.88
N PRO A 59 -3.67 11.07 -7.71
CA PRO A 59 -4.67 12.12 -7.65
C PRO A 59 -4.07 13.49 -8.02
N PHE A 60 -4.91 14.33 -8.62
CA PHE A 60 -4.66 15.75 -8.89
C PHE A 60 -5.87 16.59 -8.49
N ILE A 61 -5.66 17.90 -8.34
CA ILE A 61 -6.69 18.87 -7.95
C ILE A 61 -6.75 19.97 -8.99
N ILE A 62 -7.95 20.29 -9.47
CA ILE A 62 -8.23 21.51 -10.21
C ILE A 62 -8.99 22.44 -9.28
N SER A 63 -8.50 23.64 -9.04
CA SER A 63 -9.20 24.66 -8.26
C SER A 63 -9.66 25.80 -9.13
N PHE A 64 -10.85 26.34 -8.83
CA PHE A 64 -11.52 27.40 -9.58
C PHE A 64 -11.68 28.66 -8.70
N PRO A 65 -10.57 29.37 -8.39
CA PRO A 65 -10.63 30.57 -7.57
C PRO A 65 -11.49 31.66 -8.26
N PRO A 66 -12.30 32.43 -7.48
CA PRO A 66 -13.11 33.50 -8.05
C PRO A 66 -12.27 34.53 -8.79
N ASN A 67 -12.65 34.87 -10.02
CA ASN A 67 -12.00 35.88 -10.86
C ASN A 67 -10.51 35.60 -11.17
N ALA A 68 -10.10 34.33 -11.14
CA ALA A 68 -8.75 33.91 -11.50
C ALA A 68 -8.80 32.66 -12.39
N ASN A 69 -7.70 32.36 -13.06
CA ASN A 69 -7.60 31.16 -13.88
C ASN A 69 -7.61 29.90 -13.00
N PRO A 70 -8.12 28.76 -13.51
CA PRO A 70 -8.03 27.50 -12.79
C PRO A 70 -6.56 27.13 -12.53
N ARG A 71 -6.29 26.63 -11.33
CA ARG A 71 -4.97 26.10 -10.94
C ARG A 71 -5.05 24.58 -10.85
N ILE A 72 -4.04 23.91 -11.39
CA ILE A 72 -3.83 22.48 -11.14
C ILE A 72 -2.75 22.28 -10.08
N ASP A 73 -2.98 21.37 -9.15
CA ASP A 73 -2.01 20.86 -8.20
C ASP A 73 -1.91 19.33 -8.35
N GLY A 74 -0.69 18.79 -8.37
CA GLY A 74 -0.43 17.39 -8.68
C GLY A 74 -0.14 17.14 -10.17
N PRO A 75 -0.16 15.88 -10.64
CA PRO A 75 -0.51 14.66 -9.89
C PRO A 75 0.45 14.37 -8.73
N LEU A 76 -0.01 13.68 -7.69
CA LEU A 76 0.87 13.25 -6.61
C LEU A 76 1.90 12.22 -7.10
N GLU A 77 3.16 12.43 -6.77
CA GLU A 77 4.25 11.48 -7.05
C GLU A 77 4.21 10.33 -6.04
N THR A 78 3.25 9.42 -6.20
CA THR A 78 3.09 8.22 -5.36
C THR A 78 2.53 7.06 -6.17
N CYS A 79 2.90 5.84 -5.79
CA CYS A 79 2.39 4.60 -6.38
C CYS A 79 1.38 3.89 -5.48
N PHE A 80 1.06 4.47 -4.32
CA PHE A 80 0.14 3.90 -3.33
C PHE A 80 -1.28 4.41 -3.52
N VAL A 81 -2.25 3.65 -3.00
CA VAL A 81 -3.63 4.12 -2.87
C VAL A 81 -3.64 5.36 -1.98
N VAL A 82 -4.15 6.48 -2.51
CA VAL A 82 -4.29 7.73 -1.77
C VAL A 82 -5.73 7.89 -1.31
N ARG A 83 -5.92 8.04 0.00
CA ARG A 83 -7.18 8.47 0.60
C ARG A 83 -7.26 9.98 0.63
N VAL A 84 -8.41 10.52 0.24
CA VAL A 84 -8.70 11.96 0.28
C VAL A 84 -9.73 12.24 1.36
N GLU A 85 -9.42 13.18 2.25
CA GLU A 85 -10.30 13.64 3.31
C GLU A 85 -10.54 15.14 3.20
N LYS A 86 -11.80 15.55 3.30
CA LYS A 86 -12.21 16.95 3.22
C LYS A 86 -12.55 17.50 4.60
N SER A 87 -12.06 18.70 4.88
CA SER A 87 -12.56 19.60 5.92
C SER A 87 -13.15 20.86 5.28
N ALA A 88 -13.64 21.81 6.10
CA ALA A 88 -14.23 23.05 5.60
C ALA A 88 -13.26 23.84 4.69
N ASP A 89 -11.98 23.91 5.06
CA ASP A 89 -11.00 24.82 4.44
C ASP A 89 -9.80 24.11 3.82
N MET A 90 -9.73 22.78 3.90
CA MET A 90 -8.57 21.99 3.47
C MET A 90 -8.96 20.59 2.98
N LEU A 91 -8.20 20.09 2.00
CA LEU A 91 -8.15 18.68 1.64
C LEU A 91 -6.88 18.05 2.21
N THR A 92 -6.99 16.82 2.73
CA THR A 92 -5.85 16.00 3.16
C THR A 92 -5.78 14.76 2.29
N PHE A 93 -4.60 14.49 1.76
CA PHE A 93 -4.27 13.30 0.98
C PHE A 93 -3.32 12.46 1.82
N SER A 94 -3.56 11.16 1.93
CA SER A 94 -2.70 10.28 2.70
C SER A 94 -2.66 8.86 2.15
N THR A 95 -1.52 8.20 2.28
CA THR A 95 -1.38 6.76 2.03
C THR A 95 -1.47 5.99 3.36
N ALA A 96 -1.62 4.67 3.30
CA ALA A 96 -1.47 3.85 4.50
C ALA A 96 0.01 3.77 4.90
N ALA A 97 0.30 3.87 6.19
CA ALA A 97 1.62 3.56 6.71
C ALA A 97 1.84 2.05 6.72
N ALA A 98 3.09 1.62 6.60
CA ALA A 98 3.52 0.23 6.65
C ALA A 98 4.71 0.07 7.63
N PRO A 99 4.99 -1.15 8.14
CA PRO A 99 5.99 -1.38 9.20
C PRO A 99 7.38 -0.75 9.01
N ASN A 100 7.83 -0.53 7.77
CA ASN A 100 9.10 0.14 7.46
C ASN A 100 8.95 1.46 6.70
N GLN A 101 7.72 1.89 6.43
CA GLN A 101 7.43 3.03 5.59
C GLN A 101 6.32 3.87 6.25
N PRO A 102 6.64 5.05 6.82
CA PRO A 102 5.61 5.99 7.25
C PRO A 102 4.63 6.30 6.12
N SER A 103 3.42 6.70 6.44
CA SER A 103 2.51 7.17 5.40
C SER A 103 3.09 8.39 4.69
N GLU A 104 2.66 8.59 3.46
CA GLU A 104 2.85 9.83 2.74
C GLU A 104 1.62 10.70 2.98
N LYS A 105 1.81 12.00 3.14
CA LYS A 105 0.73 12.93 3.48
C LYS A 105 0.91 14.27 2.82
N TRP A 106 -0.18 14.81 2.30
CA TRP A 106 -0.22 16.13 1.70
C TRP A 106 -1.47 16.87 2.15
N THR A 107 -1.36 18.18 2.25
CA THR A 107 -2.48 19.07 2.51
C THR A 107 -2.62 20.04 1.36
N TRP A 108 -3.87 20.36 1.02
CA TRP A 108 -4.17 21.38 0.03
C TRP A 108 -5.15 22.39 0.60
N THR A 109 -4.85 23.67 0.42
CA THR A 109 -5.79 24.77 0.66
C THR A 109 -5.86 25.68 -0.56
N PRO A 110 -6.94 26.45 -0.75
CA PRO A 110 -7.02 27.39 -1.86
C PRO A 110 -5.85 28.38 -1.89
N ALA A 111 -5.47 28.89 -0.71
CA ALA A 111 -4.41 29.87 -0.56
C ALA A 111 -3.02 29.30 -0.84
N GLU A 112 -2.73 28.09 -0.35
CA GLU A 112 -1.36 27.57 -0.34
C GLU A 112 -1.04 26.56 -1.42
N GLY A 113 -2.05 25.97 -2.07
CA GLY A 113 -1.84 24.84 -2.98
C GLY A 113 -1.48 23.56 -2.25
N LEU A 114 -1.04 22.56 -3.01
CA LEU A 114 -0.70 21.24 -2.50
C LEU A 114 0.70 21.27 -1.88
N LYS A 115 0.81 20.76 -0.65
CA LYS A 115 2.07 20.69 0.08
C LYS A 115 2.21 19.34 0.74
N ALA A 116 3.39 18.72 0.58
CA ALA A 116 3.76 17.56 1.38
C ALA A 116 3.92 17.98 2.85
N VAL A 117 3.40 17.15 3.75
CA VAL A 117 3.54 17.30 5.19
C VAL A 117 4.06 16.00 5.78
N GLN A 118 4.47 16.04 7.06
CA GLN A 118 4.91 14.83 7.74
C GLN A 118 3.76 13.81 7.82
N GLY A 119 4.01 12.60 7.35
CA GLY A 119 3.11 11.48 7.50
C GLY A 119 3.18 10.81 8.87
N ASP A 120 2.31 9.84 9.05
CA ASP A 120 2.09 9.13 10.29
C ASP A 120 2.95 7.85 10.31
N ALA A 121 3.54 7.55 11.46
CA ALA A 121 4.26 6.30 11.64
C ALA A 121 3.29 5.12 11.62
N PHE A 122 3.76 3.96 11.17
CA PHE A 122 2.96 2.74 11.23
C PHE A 122 2.65 2.35 12.67
N VAL A 123 1.36 2.10 12.92
CA VAL A 123 0.83 1.56 14.17
C VAL A 123 -0.06 0.39 13.81
N ALA A 124 0.30 -0.80 14.26
CA ALA A 124 -0.51 -1.99 14.04
C ALA A 124 -1.85 -1.88 14.79
N ASP A 125 -2.90 -2.40 14.19
CA ASP A 125 -4.24 -2.42 14.74
C ASP A 125 -4.33 -3.34 15.98
N THR A 126 -4.58 -2.74 17.14
CA THR A 126 -4.72 -3.46 18.42
C THR A 126 -6.01 -4.26 18.53
N GLU A 127 -7.00 -3.98 17.68
CA GLU A 127 -8.24 -4.76 17.60
C GLU A 127 -8.04 -6.02 16.77
N LYS A 128 -6.98 -6.11 15.94
CA LYS A 128 -6.64 -7.29 15.13
C LYS A 128 -5.66 -8.22 15.86
N GLY A 129 -6.12 -9.43 16.15
CA GLY A 129 -5.30 -10.50 16.73
C GLY A 129 -5.73 -11.89 16.25
N TRP A 130 -5.39 -12.93 17.03
CA TRP A 130 -5.70 -14.32 16.67
C TRP A 130 -7.20 -14.61 16.53
N THR A 131 -8.06 -13.83 17.19
CA THR A 131 -9.51 -13.97 17.07
C THR A 131 -9.96 -13.54 15.68
N GLN A 132 -9.54 -12.37 15.21
CA GLN A 132 -9.86 -11.83 13.88
C GLN A 132 -9.25 -12.69 12.78
N LEU A 133 -8.09 -13.29 13.01
CA LEU A 133 -7.48 -14.20 12.03
C LEU A 133 -8.36 -15.44 11.74
N ARG A 134 -9.28 -15.81 12.65
CA ARG A 134 -10.23 -16.92 12.43
C ARG A 134 -11.31 -16.60 11.39
N GLU A 135 -11.49 -15.33 11.03
CA GLU A 135 -12.43 -14.92 9.98
C GLU A 135 -11.94 -15.32 8.59
N ARG A 136 -10.66 -15.70 8.47
CA ARG A 136 -10.04 -16.22 7.25
C ARG A 136 -10.12 -15.27 6.04
N THR A 137 -10.05 -13.97 6.32
CA THR A 137 -10.07 -12.90 5.33
C THR A 137 -8.69 -12.57 4.79
N VAL A 138 -7.63 -12.87 5.55
CA VAL A 138 -6.24 -12.62 5.16
C VAL A 138 -5.83 -13.46 3.95
N SER A 139 -5.24 -12.81 2.96
CA SER A 139 -4.81 -13.39 1.70
C SER A 139 -3.33 -13.16 1.39
N HIS A 140 -2.67 -12.30 2.17
CA HIS A 140 -1.27 -11.95 1.99
C HIS A 140 -0.52 -11.85 3.35
N PRO A 141 0.74 -12.36 3.46
CA PRO A 141 1.49 -12.29 4.73
C PRO A 141 1.68 -10.90 5.32
N SER A 142 1.80 -9.86 4.49
CA SER A 142 1.91 -8.47 4.94
C SER A 142 0.74 -8.03 5.81
N GLU A 143 -0.47 -8.55 5.58
CA GLU A 143 -1.64 -8.18 6.35
C GLU A 143 -1.47 -8.55 7.84
N LEU A 144 -0.73 -9.63 8.16
CA LEU A 144 -0.46 -10.05 9.53
C LEU A 144 0.48 -9.11 10.29
N LEU A 145 1.20 -8.22 9.60
CA LEU A 145 2.01 -7.19 10.23
C LEU A 145 1.14 -6.12 10.90
N ASP A 146 -0.09 -5.93 10.42
CA ASP A 146 -1.09 -5.03 10.99
C ASP A 146 -1.88 -5.64 12.17
N TYR A 147 -1.70 -6.94 12.44
CA TYR A 147 -2.32 -7.59 13.60
C TYR A 147 -1.40 -7.40 14.80
N ALA A 148 -1.68 -6.46 15.71
CA ALA A 148 -0.71 -6.01 16.72
C ALA A 148 -0.01 -7.14 17.49
N GLU A 149 -0.76 -8.15 17.95
CA GLU A 149 -0.20 -9.32 18.65
C GLU A 149 0.70 -10.18 17.75
N ILE A 150 0.28 -10.40 16.50
CA ILE A 150 0.96 -11.28 15.54
C ILE A 150 2.17 -10.57 14.92
N GLY A 151 2.01 -9.33 14.49
CA GLY A 151 3.08 -8.47 13.97
C GLY A 151 4.20 -8.25 14.98
N SER A 152 3.86 -8.07 16.27
CA SER A 152 4.86 -7.99 17.34
C SER A 152 5.66 -9.29 17.49
N GLU A 153 5.00 -10.45 17.39
CA GLU A 153 5.69 -11.75 17.44
C GLU A 153 6.60 -11.94 16.21
N ILE A 154 6.13 -11.59 15.01
CA ILE A 154 6.95 -11.61 13.78
C ILE A 154 8.19 -10.74 13.95
N ALA A 155 8.03 -9.50 14.42
CA ALA A 155 9.15 -8.58 14.66
C ALA A 155 10.15 -9.15 15.69
N ARG A 156 9.65 -9.73 16.78
CA ARG A 156 10.47 -10.38 17.81
C ARG A 156 11.23 -11.58 17.24
N MET A 157 10.61 -12.36 16.36
CA MET A 157 11.21 -13.53 15.71
C MET A 157 12.28 -13.16 14.69
N ALA A 158 12.06 -12.08 13.93
CA ALA A 158 13.00 -11.56 12.96
C ALA A 158 14.26 -10.96 13.62
N GLY A 159 14.12 -10.37 14.81
CA GLY A 159 15.24 -9.82 15.57
C GLY A 159 15.97 -8.71 14.81
N SER A 160 17.28 -8.86 14.59
CA SER A 160 18.07 -7.90 13.81
C SER A 160 17.64 -7.80 12.34
N ASP A 161 16.99 -8.82 11.81
CA ASP A 161 16.52 -8.86 10.41
C ASP A 161 15.10 -8.28 10.27
N ARG A 162 14.56 -7.59 11.28
CA ARG A 162 13.19 -7.08 11.29
C ARG A 162 12.83 -6.29 10.03
N GLU A 163 13.65 -5.30 9.67
CA GLU A 163 13.38 -4.46 8.49
C GLU A 163 13.36 -5.32 7.22
N LEU A 164 14.37 -6.16 7.04
CA LEU A 164 14.44 -7.11 5.93
C LEU A 164 13.22 -8.03 5.85
N VAL A 165 12.80 -8.62 6.97
CA VAL A 165 11.65 -9.52 7.02
C VAL A 165 10.36 -8.78 6.66
N ASN A 166 10.17 -7.56 7.15
CA ASN A 166 9.03 -6.74 6.77
C ASN A 166 9.04 -6.47 5.26
N ASP A 167 10.18 -6.10 4.66
CA ASP A 167 10.30 -5.84 3.22
C ASP A 167 10.05 -7.10 2.37
N ILE A 168 10.41 -8.28 2.89
CA ILE A 168 10.08 -9.56 2.27
C ILE A 168 8.57 -9.80 2.33
N LEU A 169 7.96 -9.69 3.52
CA LEU A 169 6.54 -9.98 3.75
C LEU A 169 5.59 -9.00 3.06
N MET A 170 6.03 -7.76 2.83
CA MET A 170 5.33 -6.74 2.04
C MET A 170 5.54 -6.88 0.53
N GLY A 171 6.43 -7.77 0.10
CA GLY A 171 6.75 -7.98 -1.30
C GLY A 171 5.71 -8.81 -2.05
N VAL A 172 6.09 -9.32 -3.22
CA VAL A 172 5.22 -10.11 -4.10
C VAL A 172 4.96 -11.48 -3.50
N GLY A 173 3.71 -11.86 -3.33
CA GLY A 173 3.35 -13.17 -2.82
C GLY A 173 1.87 -13.33 -2.61
N SER A 174 1.53 -14.38 -1.88
CA SER A 174 0.17 -14.64 -1.40
C SER A 174 0.22 -15.64 -0.25
N GLY A 175 -0.91 -15.79 0.42
CA GLY A 175 -1.12 -16.84 1.38
C GLY A 175 -2.55 -17.34 1.35
N GLU A 176 -2.75 -18.48 1.99
CA GLU A 176 -4.04 -19.15 2.04
C GLU A 176 -4.22 -19.88 3.37
N PHE A 177 -5.49 -20.19 3.69
CA PHE A 177 -5.83 -21.00 4.84
C PHE A 177 -5.84 -22.49 4.48
N LYS A 178 -4.83 -23.22 4.97
CA LYS A 178 -4.77 -24.69 4.92
C LYS A 178 -5.36 -25.28 6.20
N GLY A 179 -6.69 -25.31 6.25
CA GLY A 179 -7.42 -25.63 7.49
C GLY A 179 -7.23 -24.51 8.52
N ASP A 180 -6.70 -24.83 9.69
CA ASP A 180 -6.50 -23.85 10.78
C ASP A 180 -5.11 -23.18 10.76
N TYR A 181 -4.40 -23.30 9.64
CA TYR A 181 -3.12 -22.65 9.40
C TYR A 181 -3.30 -21.64 8.29
N PHE A 182 -2.86 -20.41 8.52
CA PHE A 182 -2.53 -19.52 7.41
C PHE A 182 -1.10 -19.82 6.97
N VAL A 183 -0.87 -20.00 5.67
CA VAL A 183 0.44 -20.25 5.08
C VAL A 183 0.60 -19.29 3.93
N GLY A 184 1.68 -18.51 3.94
CA GLY A 184 1.98 -17.63 2.81
C GLY A 184 3.47 -17.48 2.55
N THR A 185 3.76 -17.24 1.28
CA THR A 185 5.12 -17.07 0.76
C THR A 185 5.20 -15.74 0.03
N THR A 186 6.28 -15.01 0.25
CA THR A 186 6.49 -13.66 -0.31
C THR A 186 7.95 -13.47 -0.63
N CYS A 187 8.24 -12.69 -1.66
CA CYS A 187 9.58 -12.26 -2.01
C CYS A 187 9.66 -10.76 -2.11
N SER A 188 10.80 -10.18 -1.75
CA SER A 188 11.00 -8.75 -1.96
C SER A 188 10.84 -8.37 -3.44
N HIS A 189 10.32 -7.18 -3.69
CA HIS A 189 10.09 -6.66 -5.03
C HIS A 189 11.33 -6.84 -5.92
N HIS A 190 11.12 -7.42 -7.11
CA HIS A 190 12.17 -7.74 -8.09
C HIS A 190 13.24 -8.76 -7.64
N MET A 191 13.09 -9.40 -6.48
CA MET A 191 14.09 -10.28 -5.87
C MET A 191 13.60 -11.71 -5.62
N CYS A 192 12.54 -12.17 -6.27
CA CYS A 192 11.92 -13.49 -6.02
C CYS A 192 12.82 -14.70 -6.24
N GLY A 193 13.91 -14.55 -7.00
CA GLY A 193 14.92 -15.60 -7.17
C GLY A 193 16.01 -15.62 -6.09
N ASP A 194 15.98 -14.71 -5.12
CA ASP A 194 17.11 -14.51 -4.19
C ASP A 194 16.69 -14.09 -2.77
N GLN A 195 15.58 -13.38 -2.60
CA GLN A 195 15.13 -12.92 -1.29
C GLN A 195 13.66 -13.24 -1.08
N GLU A 196 13.39 -14.17 -0.16
CA GLU A 196 12.05 -14.74 0.03
C GLU A 196 11.80 -15.13 1.48
N GLY A 197 10.53 -15.16 1.87
CA GLY A 197 10.04 -15.56 3.17
C GLY A 197 8.83 -16.48 3.09
N LEU A 198 8.71 -17.29 4.12
CA LEU A 198 7.57 -18.15 4.42
C LEU A 198 7.07 -17.78 5.81
N LEU A 199 5.78 -17.52 5.91
CA LEU A 199 5.07 -17.30 7.16
C LEU A 199 3.99 -18.37 7.32
N VAL A 200 4.01 -19.05 8.46
CA VAL A 200 2.95 -19.99 8.86
C VAL A 200 2.37 -19.55 10.19
N ALA A 201 1.08 -19.24 10.24
CA ALA A 201 0.36 -18.90 11.45
C ALA A 201 -0.60 -20.03 11.83
N ASN A 202 -0.35 -20.68 12.97
CA ASN A 202 -1.20 -21.71 13.55
C ASN A 202 -2.24 -21.03 14.45
N VAL A 203 -3.46 -20.89 13.95
CA VAL A 203 -4.54 -20.14 14.60
C VAL A 203 -4.99 -20.76 15.95
N PRO A 204 -5.16 -22.10 16.07
CA PRO A 204 -5.55 -22.72 17.33
C PRO A 204 -4.52 -22.55 18.44
N ASN A 205 -3.24 -22.69 18.10
CA ASN A 205 -2.16 -22.62 19.09
C ASN A 205 -1.60 -21.21 19.28
N LYS A 206 -2.09 -20.23 18.51
CA LYS A 206 -1.62 -18.84 18.53
C LYS A 206 -0.09 -18.74 18.39
N LYS A 207 0.45 -19.42 17.37
CA LYS A 207 1.88 -19.47 17.08
C LYS A 207 2.19 -19.12 15.64
N VAL A 208 3.18 -18.27 15.45
CA VAL A 208 3.80 -18.00 14.16
C VAL A 208 5.06 -18.85 14.01
N TYR A 209 5.34 -19.26 12.80
CA TYR A 209 6.57 -19.89 12.36
C TYR A 209 7.06 -19.13 11.13
N LEU A 210 8.29 -18.65 11.20
CA LEU A 210 8.86 -17.76 10.21
C LEU A 210 10.12 -18.39 9.63
N ALA A 211 10.24 -18.39 8.32
CA ALA A 211 11.48 -18.69 7.62
C ALA A 211 11.74 -17.60 6.59
N TRP A 212 12.99 -17.19 6.42
CA TRP A 212 13.36 -16.20 5.40
C TRP A 212 14.77 -16.46 4.90
N ARG A 213 15.01 -16.14 3.63
CA ARG A 213 16.31 -16.20 2.99
C ARG A 213 16.71 -14.78 2.62
N PRO A 214 17.68 -14.17 3.32
CA PRO A 214 18.34 -12.97 2.83
C PRO A 214 19.10 -13.27 1.53
N SER A 215 19.23 -12.27 0.66
CA SER A 215 20.06 -12.34 -0.54
C SER A 215 21.45 -12.94 -0.25
N GLY A 216 21.86 -13.93 -1.05
CA GLY A 216 23.16 -14.59 -0.93
C GLY A 216 23.42 -15.37 0.38
N GLN A 217 22.43 -15.52 1.26
CA GLN A 217 22.58 -16.20 2.55
C GLN A 217 21.78 -17.50 2.63
N LYS A 218 22.04 -18.29 3.68
CA LYS A 218 21.25 -19.47 4.01
C LYS A 218 19.89 -19.07 4.58
N ILE A 219 18.92 -19.97 4.45
CA ILE A 219 17.62 -19.86 5.11
C ILE A 219 17.83 -19.70 6.62
N LYS A 220 17.22 -18.65 7.16
CA LYS A 220 17.03 -18.41 8.58
C LYS A 220 15.61 -18.86 8.97
N VAL A 221 15.46 -19.33 10.19
CA VAL A 221 14.19 -19.85 10.73
C VAL A 221 14.01 -19.43 12.16
N ASN A 222 12.78 -19.11 12.55
CA ASN A 222 12.41 -18.89 13.93
C ASN A 222 10.96 -19.36 14.16
N PRO A 223 10.68 -20.21 15.17
CA PRO A 223 11.64 -20.92 16.02
C PRO A 223 12.46 -21.95 15.22
N ALA A 224 13.35 -22.68 15.89
CA ALA A 224 14.04 -23.81 15.27
C ALA A 224 13.02 -24.82 14.68
N VAL A 225 13.30 -25.37 13.49
CA VAL A 225 12.38 -26.27 12.75
C VAL A 225 11.93 -27.48 13.57
N THR A 226 12.74 -27.93 14.53
CA THR A 226 12.39 -29.03 15.45
C THR A 226 11.15 -28.72 16.29
N ALA A 227 10.89 -27.46 16.60
CA ALA A 227 9.73 -26.98 17.34
C ALA A 227 8.48 -26.77 16.46
N TRP A 228 8.60 -26.91 15.13
CA TRP A 228 7.48 -26.71 14.22
C TRP A 228 6.54 -27.93 14.24
N PRO A 229 5.22 -27.75 14.18
CA PRO A 229 4.29 -28.86 14.01
C PRO A 229 4.47 -29.49 12.62
N GLU A 230 4.13 -30.77 12.46
CA GLU A 230 4.38 -31.50 11.20
C GLU A 230 3.75 -30.84 9.97
N LYS A 231 2.58 -30.20 10.11
CA LYS A 231 1.97 -29.41 9.03
C LYS A 231 2.89 -28.26 8.60
N ALA A 232 3.37 -27.44 9.53
CA ALA A 232 4.29 -26.34 9.22
C ALA A 232 5.65 -26.85 8.70
N LYS A 233 6.13 -28.00 9.19
CA LYS A 233 7.34 -28.64 8.67
C LYS A 233 7.18 -29.07 7.21
N ALA A 234 5.99 -29.50 6.79
CA ALA A 234 5.74 -29.82 5.39
C ALA A 234 5.88 -28.56 4.52
N GLU A 235 5.27 -27.44 4.92
CA GLU A 235 5.34 -26.16 4.19
C GLU A 235 6.79 -25.66 4.03
N ILE A 236 7.59 -25.66 5.09
CA ILE A 236 9.00 -25.23 4.97
C ILE A 236 9.85 -26.21 4.17
N ARG A 237 9.57 -27.53 4.20
CA ARG A 237 10.31 -28.49 3.36
C ARG A 237 10.06 -28.25 1.88
N GLU A 238 8.82 -27.97 1.51
CA GLU A 238 8.42 -27.65 0.14
C GLU A 238 9.05 -26.31 -0.29
N TRP A 239 8.84 -25.26 0.50
CA TRP A 239 9.40 -23.93 0.23
C TRP A 239 10.94 -23.94 0.16
N ALA A 240 11.62 -24.71 1.02
CA ALA A 240 13.08 -24.80 1.04
C ALA A 240 13.67 -25.61 -0.11
N ALA A 241 12.88 -26.42 -0.82
CA ALA A 241 13.39 -27.35 -1.83
C ALA A 241 14.07 -26.65 -3.02
N LYS A 242 13.62 -25.44 -3.37
CA LYS A 242 14.19 -24.62 -4.45
C LYS A 242 15.53 -23.96 -4.11
N TRP A 243 15.92 -23.95 -2.83
CA TRP A 243 17.14 -23.32 -2.36
C TRP A 243 18.28 -24.33 -2.11
N LYS A 244 18.09 -25.58 -2.57
CA LYS A 244 19.07 -26.66 -2.45
C LYS A 244 20.15 -26.58 -3.51
#